data_AF-I6NR38-F1
#
_entry.id   AF-I6NR38-F1
#
_cell.length_a   1.000
_cell.length_b   1.000
_cell.length_c   1.000
_cell.angle_alpha   90.00
_cell.angle_beta   90.00
_cell.angle_gamma   90.00
#
_symmetry.space_group_name_H-M   'P 1'
#
loop_
_entity.id
_entity.type
_entity.pdbx_description
1 polymer ?
#
loop_
_entity_poly.entity_id
_entity_poly.type
_entity_poly.pdbx_seq_one_letter_code
_entity_poly.pdbx_strand_id
1 'polypeptide(L)'
;MVDLRDFNLPKDTVLEISDKDFEIIKQDWEKISKLINESKAEELSEGMTNYLGACTKAATGAEFTTQVGSEIKPKPRAYSFKTKFINELINTQIIGNDHSAAINSIVKDANELKNNSLEEIIISRFLPFYPTNKKVWSQQDLIENFKIKTNEKSQKNLNNMIIRRILNLPTSKAEVTSEEIEKAEIRLKTITLRDGNLKEHFKFQSVPSFEALVSENWEDSSVADFLDRTKFLLLVFNDLNDKQPGKNTYETNPEKIFFVGAKFWNMPASDIYGPCKAVWESDVDKLKKGVELTYTKDSSGKVKILNNFIKPSLENVLHLRPGASKSQYNAPYYKTIIENGKEKKIYMNNSSKLPCNSKWINRPEAEKDIYTDNYMVKQAWWLSKDYIFEQIKDLLR
;
A
#
# COMPACT_ATOMS: atom_id res chain seq x y z
N MET A 1 -8.11 -11.73 -34.19
CA MET A 1 -7.44 -10.43 -34.31
C MET A 1 -8.52 -9.37 -34.38
N VAL A 2 -8.55 -8.45 -33.41
CA VAL A 2 -9.42 -7.26 -33.49
C VAL A 2 -8.69 -6.29 -34.43
N ASP A 3 -9.34 -5.93 -35.52
CA ASP A 3 -8.80 -5.01 -36.52
C ASP A 3 -9.03 -3.57 -36.03
N LEU A 4 -7.98 -2.90 -35.59
CA LEU A 4 -8.03 -1.53 -35.05
C LEU A 4 -7.91 -0.50 -36.20
N ARG A 5 -8.90 -0.47 -37.09
CA ARG A 5 -8.87 0.30 -38.34
C ARG A 5 -8.83 1.83 -38.18
N ASP A 6 -9.18 2.34 -36.99
CA ASP A 6 -9.29 3.78 -36.73
C ASP A 6 -8.26 4.30 -35.71
N PHE A 7 -7.20 3.54 -35.42
CA PHE A 7 -6.15 4.00 -34.50
C PHE A 7 -5.15 4.89 -35.25
N ASN A 8 -5.46 6.19 -35.35
CA ASN A 8 -4.51 7.20 -35.83
C ASN A 8 -3.35 7.30 -34.83
N LEU A 9 -2.29 6.51 -35.03
CA LEU A 9 -1.04 6.67 -34.30
C LEU A 9 -0.51 8.08 -34.57
N PRO A 10 -0.13 8.86 -33.53
CA PRO A 10 0.63 10.07 -33.76
C PRO A 10 1.87 9.73 -34.59
N LYS A 11 2.23 10.61 -35.53
CA LYS A 11 3.44 10.49 -36.38
C LYS A 11 4.64 10.05 -35.55
N ASP A 12 5.59 9.35 -36.17
CA ASP A 12 6.90 8.99 -35.61
C ASP A 12 7.38 10.04 -34.61
N THR A 13 7.22 9.76 -33.32
CA THR A 13 7.52 10.70 -32.23
C THR A 13 8.72 10.16 -31.48
N VAL A 14 9.78 10.96 -31.42
CA VAL A 14 10.93 10.68 -30.57
C VAL A 14 10.56 11.13 -29.16
N LEU A 15 10.57 10.21 -28.20
CA LEU A 15 10.43 10.54 -26.80
C LEU A 15 11.79 10.97 -26.24
N GLU A 16 11.89 12.21 -25.80
CA GLU A 16 13.09 12.75 -25.17
C GLU A 16 13.09 12.45 -23.67
N ILE A 17 14.21 11.95 -23.16
CA ILE A 17 14.40 11.71 -21.72
C ILE A 17 15.24 12.86 -21.19
N SER A 18 14.74 13.55 -20.16
CA SER A 18 15.48 14.65 -19.51
C SER A 18 16.75 14.14 -18.82
N ASP A 19 17.77 14.98 -18.68
CA ASP A 19 19.01 14.62 -17.96
C ASP A 19 18.74 14.10 -16.55
N LYS A 20 17.76 14.70 -15.87
CA LYS A 20 17.29 14.28 -14.54
C LYS A 20 16.75 12.86 -14.57
N ASP A 21 15.84 12.56 -15.50
CA ASP A 21 15.24 11.23 -15.60
C ASP A 21 16.26 10.17 -16.08
N PHE A 22 17.18 10.56 -16.96
CA PHE A 22 18.25 9.69 -17.45
C PHE A 22 19.18 9.24 -16.32
N GLU A 23 19.59 10.15 -15.41
CA GLU A 23 20.44 9.75 -14.28
C GLU A 23 19.70 8.78 -13.33
N ILE A 24 18.39 8.96 -13.11
CA ILE A 24 17.59 8.01 -12.31
C ILE A 24 17.53 6.64 -12.99
N ILE A 25 17.29 6.59 -14.30
CA ILE A 25 17.27 5.34 -15.08
C ILE A 25 18.62 4.62 -15.01
N LYS A 26 19.72 5.39 -15.10
CA LYS A 26 21.07 4.85 -14.98
C LYS A 26 21.33 4.26 -13.60
N GLN A 27 20.98 4.97 -12.52
CA GLN A 27 21.07 4.45 -11.14
C GLN A 27 20.26 3.17 -10.95
N ASP A 28 19.04 3.13 -11.50
CA ASP A 28 18.19 1.94 -11.46
C ASP A 28 18.84 0.74 -12.17
N TRP A 29 19.41 0.97 -13.37
CA TRP A 29 20.15 -0.06 -14.11
C TRP A 29 21.37 -0.55 -13.33
N GLU A 30 22.13 0.35 -12.71
CA GLU A 30 23.29 0.01 -11.87
C GLU A 30 22.87 -0.84 -10.67
N LYS A 31 21.75 -0.49 -10.02
CA LYS A 31 21.21 -1.25 -8.88
C LYS A 31 20.81 -2.68 -9.28
N ILE A 32 20.13 -2.84 -10.41
CA ILE A 32 19.78 -4.16 -10.95
C ILE A 32 21.04 -4.94 -11.31
N SER A 33 21.96 -4.31 -12.04
CA SER A 33 23.20 -4.95 -12.50
C SER A 33 24.09 -5.39 -11.35
N LYS A 34 24.16 -4.60 -10.28
CA LYS A 34 24.89 -4.94 -9.06
C LYS A 34 24.41 -6.26 -8.46
N LEU A 35 23.10 -6.45 -8.29
CA LEU A 35 22.57 -7.69 -7.73
C LEU A 35 22.81 -8.91 -8.61
N ILE A 36 22.72 -8.73 -9.94
CA ILE A 36 23.06 -9.80 -10.90
C ILE A 36 24.53 -10.18 -10.76
N ASN A 37 25.43 -9.19 -10.72
CA ASN A 37 26.87 -9.42 -10.60
C ASN A 37 27.28 -10.01 -9.24
N GLU A 38 26.53 -9.70 -8.18
CA GLU A 38 26.70 -10.28 -6.84
C GLU A 38 26.05 -11.67 -6.69
N SER A 39 25.51 -12.26 -7.77
CA SER A 39 24.84 -13.57 -7.75
C SER A 39 23.61 -13.61 -6.83
N LYS A 40 22.87 -12.49 -6.77
CA LYS A 40 21.68 -12.26 -5.93
C LYS A 40 20.45 -11.86 -6.75
N ALA A 41 20.32 -12.38 -7.97
CA ALA A 41 19.21 -12.03 -8.84
C ALA A 41 17.82 -12.44 -8.28
N GLU A 42 17.78 -13.37 -7.31
CA GLU A 42 16.58 -13.79 -6.60
C GLU A 42 16.02 -12.69 -5.67
N GLU A 43 16.86 -11.74 -5.26
CA GLU A 43 16.47 -10.60 -4.42
C GLU A 43 15.83 -9.47 -5.23
N LEU A 44 15.90 -9.53 -6.57
CA LEU A 44 15.30 -8.53 -7.45
C LEU A 44 13.79 -8.47 -7.24
N SER A 45 13.25 -7.25 -7.21
CA SER A 45 11.82 -6.94 -7.30
C SER A 45 11.62 -5.61 -8.04
N GLU A 46 10.49 -5.43 -8.72
CA GLU A 46 10.24 -4.20 -9.48
C GLU A 46 10.18 -2.95 -8.58
N GLY A 47 9.72 -3.10 -7.34
CA GLY A 47 9.62 -2.04 -6.34
C GLY A 47 10.95 -1.57 -5.78
N MET A 48 12.08 -2.19 -6.13
CA MET A 48 13.39 -1.77 -5.63
C MET A 48 13.96 -0.55 -6.38
N THR A 49 13.55 -0.32 -7.62
CA THR A 49 14.00 0.78 -8.48
C THR A 49 12.90 1.83 -8.68
N ASN A 50 13.23 2.91 -9.40
CA ASN A 50 12.37 4.08 -9.57
C ASN A 50 11.66 4.08 -10.93
N TYR A 51 12.35 4.34 -12.02
CA TYR A 51 11.76 4.45 -13.36
C TYR A 51 11.98 3.20 -14.20
N LEU A 52 13.16 2.56 -14.06
CA LEU A 52 13.49 1.30 -14.74
C LEU A 52 13.35 0.12 -13.78
N GLY A 53 12.28 -0.64 -13.95
CA GLY A 53 11.99 -1.88 -13.22
C GLY A 53 12.64 -3.11 -13.81
N ALA A 54 12.74 -4.17 -12.99
CA ALA A 54 12.97 -5.53 -13.43
C ALA A 54 11.69 -6.35 -13.19
N CYS A 55 10.72 -6.27 -14.11
CA CYS A 55 9.44 -6.97 -13.96
C CYS A 55 9.61 -8.48 -14.17
N THR A 56 8.81 -9.31 -13.50
CA THR A 56 8.83 -10.76 -13.74
C THR A 56 8.28 -11.10 -15.13
N LYS A 57 8.89 -12.09 -15.78
CA LYS A 57 8.48 -12.59 -17.10
C LYS A 57 8.23 -14.09 -16.99
N ALA A 58 7.05 -14.47 -16.54
CA ALA A 58 6.65 -15.88 -16.52
C ALA A 58 5.17 -15.99 -16.89
N ALA A 59 4.86 -16.79 -17.93
CA ALA A 59 3.48 -17.12 -18.28
C ALA A 59 2.87 -18.16 -17.34
N THR A 60 3.73 -18.89 -16.62
CA THR A 60 3.37 -19.81 -15.54
C THR A 60 4.40 -19.70 -14.42
N GLY A 61 3.93 -19.71 -13.17
CA GLY A 61 4.75 -19.49 -11.99
C GLY A 61 5.85 -20.51 -11.68
N ALA A 62 6.03 -21.54 -12.50
CA ALA A 62 7.07 -22.55 -12.35
C ALA A 62 8.40 -22.16 -13.02
N GLU A 63 8.43 -21.08 -13.81
CA GLU A 63 9.62 -20.67 -14.53
C GLU A 63 10.62 -20.01 -13.57
N PHE A 64 11.81 -20.59 -13.51
CA PHE A 64 12.99 -20.06 -12.85
C PHE A 64 14.16 -20.17 -13.83
N THR A 65 15.11 -19.24 -13.74
CA THR A 65 16.29 -19.22 -14.59
C THR A 65 17.55 -19.50 -13.76
N THR A 66 18.68 -19.69 -14.43
CA THR A 66 19.99 -19.78 -13.79
C THR A 66 20.59 -18.40 -13.63
N GLN A 67 21.43 -18.23 -12.60
CA GLN A 67 22.35 -17.10 -12.47
C GLN A 67 23.77 -17.62 -12.33
N VAL A 68 24.76 -16.78 -12.63
CA VAL A 68 26.17 -17.12 -12.41
C VAL A 68 26.45 -17.07 -10.90
N GLY A 69 27.31 -17.96 -10.40
CA GLY A 69 27.85 -17.87 -9.04
C GLY A 69 26.93 -18.31 -7.89
N SER A 70 25.70 -18.75 -8.17
CA SER A 70 24.76 -19.27 -7.16
C SER A 70 23.87 -20.37 -7.74
N GLU A 71 23.56 -21.38 -6.92
CA GLU A 71 22.60 -22.45 -7.24
C GLU A 71 21.15 -22.02 -7.01
N ILE A 72 20.93 -20.88 -6.33
CA ILE A 72 19.59 -20.34 -6.11
C ILE A 72 19.06 -19.87 -7.45
N LYS A 73 17.90 -20.38 -7.85
CA LYS A 73 17.30 -20.06 -9.14
C LYS A 73 16.37 -18.84 -9.00
N PRO A 74 16.71 -17.67 -9.60
CA PRO A 74 15.85 -16.51 -9.60
C PRO A 74 14.66 -16.66 -10.54
N LYS A 75 13.64 -15.83 -10.35
CA LYS A 75 12.58 -15.64 -11.35
C LYS A 75 13.15 -14.97 -12.60
N PRO A 76 12.76 -15.40 -13.82
CA PRO A 76 13.09 -14.66 -15.03
C PRO A 76 12.46 -13.27 -14.97
N ARG A 77 13.27 -12.25 -15.31
CA ARG A 77 12.86 -10.84 -15.30
C ARG A 77 13.23 -10.16 -16.61
N ALA A 78 12.54 -9.07 -16.93
CA ALA A 78 12.84 -8.19 -18.05
C ALA A 78 12.93 -6.74 -17.57
N TYR A 79 13.73 -5.93 -18.26
CA TYR A 79 13.69 -4.49 -18.06
C TYR A 79 12.34 -3.94 -18.52
N SER A 80 11.76 -3.07 -17.70
CA SER A 80 10.50 -2.39 -18.02
C SER A 80 10.50 -1.00 -17.43
N PHE A 81 10.07 0.00 -18.20
CA PHE A 81 9.76 1.30 -17.63
C PHE A 81 8.46 1.24 -16.82
N LYS A 82 8.42 1.93 -15.69
CA LYS A 82 7.19 2.07 -14.90
C LYS A 82 6.10 2.77 -15.71
N THR A 83 4.86 2.36 -15.45
CA THR A 83 3.71 2.80 -16.24
C THR A 83 3.49 4.30 -16.09
N LYS A 84 3.62 4.84 -14.88
CA LYS A 84 3.50 6.28 -14.63
C LYS A 84 4.60 7.11 -15.29
N PHE A 85 5.83 6.59 -15.37
CA PHE A 85 6.92 7.27 -16.07
C PHE A 85 6.61 7.42 -17.57
N ILE A 86 6.23 6.32 -18.24
CA ILE A 86 5.89 6.37 -19.67
C ILE A 86 4.64 7.21 -19.94
N ASN A 87 3.61 7.10 -19.11
CA ASN A 87 2.41 7.91 -19.25
C ASN A 87 2.71 9.42 -19.15
N GLU A 88 3.63 9.81 -18.28
CA GLU A 88 4.06 11.20 -18.18
C GLU A 88 4.74 11.68 -19.46
N LEU A 89 5.65 10.88 -20.04
CA LEU A 89 6.28 11.20 -21.33
C LEU A 89 5.24 11.33 -22.46
N ILE A 90 4.26 10.43 -22.51
CA ILE A 90 3.17 10.47 -23.51
C ILE A 90 2.32 11.73 -23.33
N ASN A 91 1.89 12.03 -22.10
CA ASN A 91 1.02 13.18 -21.82
C ASN A 91 1.71 14.50 -22.17
N THR A 92 2.98 14.64 -21.81
CA THR A 92 3.76 15.86 -22.00
C THR A 92 4.19 16.06 -23.46
N GLN A 93 4.70 15.01 -24.12
CA GLN A 93 5.35 15.15 -25.44
C GLN A 93 4.45 14.80 -26.62
N ILE A 94 3.43 13.94 -26.43
CA ILE A 94 2.54 13.52 -27.52
C ILE A 94 1.20 14.24 -27.45
N ILE A 95 0.57 14.26 -26.27
CA ILE A 95 -0.77 14.84 -26.10
C ILE A 95 -0.69 16.38 -25.94
N GLY A 96 0.43 16.90 -25.44
CA GLY A 96 0.58 18.33 -25.12
C GLY A 96 -0.18 18.76 -23.86
N ASN A 97 -0.61 17.79 -23.04
CA ASN A 97 -1.19 18.04 -21.73
C ASN A 97 -0.07 18.07 -20.69
N ASP A 98 0.68 19.17 -20.68
CA ASP A 98 1.73 19.36 -19.68
C ASP A 98 1.11 19.58 -18.29
N HIS A 99 1.01 18.48 -17.53
CA HIS A 99 0.60 18.50 -16.14
C HIS A 99 1.76 18.81 -15.18
N SER A 100 3.01 18.91 -15.67
CA SER A 100 4.19 19.20 -14.85
C SER A 100 4.12 20.58 -14.19
N ALA A 101 3.45 21.55 -14.83
CA ALA A 101 3.18 22.86 -14.21
C ALA A 101 2.30 22.75 -12.94
N ALA A 102 1.47 21.70 -12.82
CA ALA A 102 0.63 21.45 -11.65
C ALA A 102 1.33 20.58 -10.58
N ILE A 103 2.30 19.76 -10.97
CA ILE A 103 3.00 18.82 -10.10
C ILE A 103 4.44 19.31 -9.86
N ASN A 104 4.73 19.70 -8.62
CA ASN A 104 6.04 20.25 -8.28
C ASN A 104 7.09 19.14 -8.20
N SER A 105 8.27 19.37 -8.76
CA SER A 105 9.44 18.49 -8.60
C SER A 105 10.12 18.67 -7.24
N ILE A 106 10.60 17.57 -6.65
CA ILE A 106 11.44 17.59 -5.43
C ILE A 106 12.92 17.83 -5.78
N VAL A 107 13.37 17.29 -6.92
CA VAL A 107 14.76 17.38 -7.40
C VAL A 107 14.89 18.61 -8.29
N LYS A 108 15.41 19.70 -7.74
CA LYS A 108 15.48 20.99 -8.44
C LYS A 108 16.71 21.11 -9.34
N ASP A 109 17.79 20.43 -8.99
CA ASP A 109 19.03 20.39 -9.76
C ASP A 109 19.39 18.92 -10.06
N ALA A 110 19.54 18.59 -11.35
CA ALA A 110 19.93 17.26 -11.79
C ALA A 110 21.32 16.85 -11.24
N ASN A 111 22.18 17.81 -10.87
CA ASN A 111 23.46 17.50 -10.24
C ASN A 111 23.31 16.83 -8.87
N GLU A 112 22.18 16.99 -8.17
CA GLU A 112 21.92 16.27 -6.91
C GLU A 112 21.95 14.74 -7.12
N LEU A 113 21.51 14.28 -8.31
CA LEU A 113 21.45 12.87 -8.69
C LEU A 113 22.81 12.28 -9.08
N LYS A 114 23.85 13.09 -9.28
CA LYS A 114 25.19 12.55 -9.58
C LYS A 114 25.81 11.83 -8.39
N ASN A 115 25.45 12.26 -7.18
CA ASN A 115 26.06 11.77 -5.94
C ASN A 115 25.06 11.11 -5.00
N ASN A 116 23.75 11.23 -5.25
CA ASN A 116 22.70 10.69 -4.39
C ASN A 116 21.62 10.03 -5.23
N SER A 117 21.03 8.95 -4.72
CA SER A 117 19.82 8.39 -5.30
C SER A 117 18.62 9.31 -5.11
N LEU A 118 17.57 9.10 -5.89
CA LEU A 118 16.28 9.77 -5.67
C LEU A 118 15.77 9.57 -4.23
N GLU A 119 15.90 8.35 -3.70
CA GLU A 119 15.51 8.06 -2.32
C GLU A 119 16.34 8.84 -1.30
N GLU A 120 17.65 8.92 -1.49
CA GLU A 120 18.54 9.66 -0.58
C GLU A 120 18.22 11.16 -0.60
N ILE A 121 17.95 11.74 -1.77
CA ILE A 121 17.52 13.13 -1.89
C ILE A 121 16.22 13.35 -1.13
N ILE A 122 15.21 12.48 -1.32
CA ILE A 122 13.92 12.61 -0.63
C ILE A 122 14.09 12.46 0.89
N ILE A 123 14.82 11.45 1.35
CA ILE A 123 15.10 11.22 2.79
C ILE A 123 15.86 12.40 3.40
N SER A 124 16.82 12.99 2.67
CA SER A 124 17.61 14.13 3.15
C SER A 124 16.73 15.31 3.59
N ARG A 125 15.57 15.49 2.96
CA ARG A 125 14.61 16.55 3.32
C ARG A 125 13.98 16.31 4.70
N PHE A 126 13.84 15.05 5.12
CA PHE A 126 13.27 14.70 6.42
C PHE A 126 14.30 14.65 7.56
N LEU A 127 15.59 14.40 7.26
CA LEU A 127 16.66 14.25 8.27
C LEU A 127 16.72 15.39 9.31
N PRO A 128 16.55 16.68 8.96
CA PRO A 128 16.56 17.77 9.94
C PRO A 128 15.47 17.67 11.01
N PHE A 129 14.42 16.89 10.76
CA PHE A 129 13.26 16.73 11.64
C PHE A 129 13.29 15.41 12.42
N TYR A 130 14.34 14.61 12.29
CA TYR A 130 14.48 13.40 13.09
C TYR A 130 14.71 13.75 14.56
N PRO A 131 14.21 12.94 15.51
CA PRO A 131 14.48 13.14 16.93
C PRO A 131 15.97 13.19 17.22
N THR A 132 16.36 14.13 18.08
CA THR A 132 17.72 14.25 18.62
C THR A 132 17.63 14.50 20.12
N ASN A 133 18.75 14.35 20.84
CA ASN A 133 18.84 14.73 22.25
C ASN A 133 18.47 16.20 22.52
N LYS A 134 18.51 17.06 21.50
CA LYS A 134 18.22 18.50 21.62
C LYS A 134 16.78 18.86 21.26
N LYS A 135 16.16 18.13 20.33
CA LYS A 135 14.83 18.44 19.81
C LYS A 135 14.12 17.19 19.33
N VAL A 136 12.88 17.04 19.77
CA VAL A 136 11.88 16.15 19.17
C VAL A 136 10.80 17.04 18.58
N TRP A 137 10.40 16.76 17.34
CA TRP A 137 9.48 17.61 16.59
C TRP A 137 8.05 17.11 16.75
N SER A 138 7.22 17.83 17.52
CA SER A 138 5.77 17.61 17.49
C SER A 138 5.16 18.12 16.18
N GLN A 139 3.93 17.69 15.86
CA GLN A 139 3.18 18.27 14.74
C GLN A 139 3.00 19.77 14.95
N GLN A 140 2.79 20.21 16.19
CA GLN A 140 2.66 21.64 16.51
C GLN A 140 3.96 22.41 16.20
N ASP A 141 5.12 21.88 16.60
CA ASP A 141 6.42 22.48 16.27
C ASP A 141 6.63 22.61 14.76
N LEU A 142 6.25 21.58 13.99
CA LEU A 142 6.39 21.57 12.54
C LEU A 142 5.45 22.59 11.88
N ILE A 143 4.21 22.69 12.36
CA ILE A 143 3.23 23.69 11.89
C ILE A 143 3.79 25.10 12.09
N GLU A 144 4.35 25.39 13.27
CA GLU A 144 4.93 26.69 13.60
C GLU A 144 6.19 26.99 12.78
N ASN A 145 7.12 26.03 12.71
CA ASN A 145 8.37 26.15 11.96
C ASN A 145 8.12 26.44 10.47
N PHE A 146 7.14 25.76 9.87
CA PHE A 146 6.77 25.97 8.47
C PHE A 146 5.72 27.07 8.26
N LYS A 147 5.27 27.73 9.34
CA LYS A 147 4.25 28.79 9.31
C LYS A 147 2.96 28.35 8.60
N ILE A 148 2.54 27.11 8.84
CA ILE A 148 1.35 26.51 8.23
C ILE A 148 0.11 27.12 8.86
N LYS A 149 -0.59 27.98 8.12
CA LYS A 149 -1.88 28.55 8.57
C LYS A 149 -2.99 27.53 8.35
N THR A 150 -3.51 26.93 9.43
CA THR A 150 -4.57 25.90 9.33
C THR A 150 -5.44 25.80 10.58
N ASN A 151 -6.73 25.52 10.37
CA ASN A 151 -7.68 25.11 11.42
C ASN A 151 -8.10 23.63 11.22
N GLU A 152 -7.32 22.86 10.45
CA GLU A 152 -7.62 21.47 10.11
C GLU A 152 -7.57 20.58 11.35
N LYS A 153 -8.59 19.71 11.48
CA LYS A 153 -8.72 18.77 12.60
C LYS A 153 -8.42 17.32 12.18
N SER A 154 -8.45 17.05 10.87
CA SER A 154 -8.09 15.75 10.31
C SER A 154 -6.58 15.54 10.41
N GLN A 155 -6.16 14.57 11.23
CA GLN A 155 -4.76 14.16 11.36
C GLN A 155 -4.12 13.82 10.00
N LYS A 156 -4.86 13.14 9.12
CA LYS A 156 -4.40 12.80 7.76
C LYS A 156 -4.05 14.06 6.96
N ASN A 157 -4.97 15.02 6.94
CA ASN A 157 -4.79 16.25 6.16
C ASN A 157 -3.66 17.11 6.75
N LEU A 158 -3.57 17.16 8.08
CA LEU A 158 -2.51 17.88 8.78
C LEU A 158 -1.13 17.30 8.46
N ASN A 159 -1.00 15.97 8.51
CA ASN A 159 0.21 15.27 8.08
C ASN A 159 0.56 15.61 6.62
N ASN A 160 -0.40 15.54 5.70
CA ASN A 160 -0.15 15.89 4.29
C ASN A 160 0.41 17.32 4.14
N MET A 161 -0.15 18.28 4.88
CA MET A 161 0.32 19.67 4.86
C MET A 161 1.75 19.80 5.38
N ILE A 162 2.07 19.15 6.51
CA ILE A 162 3.41 19.13 7.10
C ILE A 162 4.42 18.48 6.16
N ILE A 163 4.12 17.29 5.66
CA ILE A 163 5.01 16.51 4.78
C ILE A 163 5.30 17.27 3.49
N ARG A 164 4.28 17.91 2.89
CA ARG A 164 4.47 18.79 1.73
C ARG A 164 5.49 19.89 2.03
N ARG A 165 5.42 20.54 3.19
CA ARG A 165 6.39 21.58 3.57
C ARG A 165 7.79 21.03 3.78
N ILE A 166 7.94 19.85 4.38
CA ILE A 166 9.24 19.17 4.53
C ILE A 166 9.86 18.92 3.15
N LEU A 167 9.07 18.44 2.18
CA LEU A 167 9.50 18.20 0.80
C LEU A 167 9.62 19.48 -0.05
N ASN A 168 9.45 20.66 0.55
CA ASN A 168 9.40 21.95 -0.15
C ASN A 168 8.37 22.02 -1.30
N LEU A 169 7.23 21.35 -1.11
CA LEU A 169 6.07 21.37 -1.99
C LEU A 169 5.04 22.40 -1.48
N PRO A 170 4.14 22.89 -2.35
CA PRO A 170 3.04 23.75 -1.93
C PRO A 170 2.15 23.08 -0.89
N THR A 171 1.74 23.85 0.12
CA THR A 171 0.83 23.39 1.16
C THR A 171 -0.52 23.02 0.55
N SER A 172 -1.00 21.81 0.80
CA SER A 172 -2.33 21.36 0.41
C SER A 172 -2.78 20.22 1.32
N LYS A 173 -4.09 20.01 1.41
CA LYS A 173 -4.69 18.85 2.08
C LYS A 173 -4.70 17.60 1.18
N ALA A 174 -4.50 17.81 -0.12
CA ALA A 174 -4.41 16.74 -1.11
C ALA A 174 -3.27 15.78 -0.77
N GLU A 175 -3.32 14.60 -1.38
CA GLU A 175 -2.24 13.61 -1.27
C GLU A 175 -0.88 14.26 -1.62
N VAL A 176 0.14 13.83 -0.88
CA VAL A 176 1.50 14.30 -1.09
C VAL A 176 2.02 13.65 -2.37
N THR A 177 2.33 14.47 -3.36
CA THR A 177 2.82 13.99 -4.67
C THR A 177 3.81 15.00 -5.25
N SER A 178 4.69 14.51 -6.11
CA SER A 178 5.68 15.25 -6.89
C SER A 178 5.91 14.52 -8.21
N GLU A 179 6.60 15.17 -9.15
CA GLU A 179 6.91 14.59 -10.45
C GLU A 179 7.63 13.23 -10.28
N GLU A 180 8.65 13.20 -9.43
CA GLU A 180 9.44 11.99 -9.16
C GLU A 180 8.65 10.92 -8.39
N ILE A 181 7.78 11.32 -7.45
CA ILE A 181 6.91 10.39 -6.71
C ILE A 181 5.94 9.69 -7.66
N GLU A 182 5.34 10.42 -8.61
CA GLU A 182 4.42 9.83 -9.58
C GLU A 182 5.15 8.95 -10.57
N LYS A 183 6.22 9.45 -11.22
CA LYS A 183 7.02 8.68 -12.19
C LYS A 183 7.57 7.39 -11.59
N ALA A 184 8.02 7.42 -10.33
CA ALA A 184 8.57 6.25 -9.64
C ALA A 184 7.51 5.35 -8.99
N GLU A 185 6.23 5.74 -9.07
CA GLU A 185 5.10 5.03 -8.44
C GLU A 185 5.27 4.83 -6.93
N ILE A 186 5.89 5.80 -6.25
CA ILE A 186 6.13 5.75 -4.81
C ILE A 186 4.80 5.95 -4.06
N ARG A 187 4.42 4.98 -3.24
CA ARG A 187 3.24 5.07 -2.39
C ARG A 187 3.59 5.64 -1.03
N LEU A 188 3.13 6.85 -0.76
CA LEU A 188 3.33 7.48 0.53
C LEU A 188 2.33 6.95 1.55
N LYS A 189 2.84 6.52 2.72
CA LYS A 189 1.99 6.00 3.80
C LYS A 189 2.43 6.53 5.15
N THR A 190 1.51 7.20 5.83
CA THR A 190 1.68 7.53 7.25
C THR A 190 1.49 6.29 8.11
N ILE A 191 2.45 6.04 8.99
CA ILE A 191 2.36 5.06 10.06
C ILE A 191 2.22 5.82 11.38
N THR A 192 1.20 5.47 12.16
CA THR A 192 0.98 6.04 13.49
C THR A 192 1.23 5.00 14.57
N LEU A 193 2.22 5.26 15.40
CA LEU A 193 2.48 4.55 16.64
C LEU A 193 1.66 5.16 17.76
N ARG A 194 1.32 4.33 18.75
CA ARG A 194 0.68 4.69 20.02
C ARG A 194 1.62 4.25 21.12
N ASP A 195 2.20 5.22 21.81
CA ASP A 195 3.20 4.96 22.85
C ASP A 195 4.29 3.99 22.33
N GLY A 196 4.80 4.26 21.13
CA GLY A 196 5.83 3.45 20.47
C GLY A 196 5.34 2.16 19.79
N ASN A 197 4.06 1.80 19.90
CA ASN A 197 3.51 0.55 19.35
C ASN A 197 2.63 0.78 18.12
N LEU A 198 2.66 -0.13 17.14
CA LEU A 198 1.77 -0.03 15.99
C LEU A 198 0.29 -0.19 16.36
N LYS A 199 -0.52 0.78 15.92
CA LYS A 199 -1.96 0.82 16.17
C LYS A 199 -2.74 -0.21 15.36
N GLU A 200 -2.38 -0.39 14.09
CA GLU A 200 -3.19 -1.15 13.14
C GLU A 200 -2.35 -1.97 12.16
N HIS A 201 -2.95 -3.05 11.67
CA HIS A 201 -2.45 -3.79 10.52
C HIS A 201 -2.46 -2.88 9.28
N PHE A 202 -1.59 -3.19 8.32
CA PHE A 202 -1.39 -2.36 7.15
C PHE A 202 -2.27 -2.82 5.98
N LYS A 203 -3.44 -2.20 5.79
CA LYS A 203 -4.29 -2.46 4.62
C LYS A 203 -3.61 -1.96 3.36
N PHE A 204 -3.47 -2.81 2.36
CA PHE A 204 -2.89 -2.38 1.07
C PHE A 204 -3.80 -2.65 -0.14
N GLN A 205 -4.67 -3.67 -0.10
CA GLN A 205 -5.49 -4.03 -1.26
C GLN A 205 -6.84 -4.59 -0.86
N SER A 206 -7.93 -4.09 -1.45
CA SER A 206 -9.27 -4.68 -1.23
C SER A 206 -9.45 -5.89 -2.14
N VAL A 207 -10.14 -6.92 -1.68
CA VAL A 207 -10.52 -8.07 -2.52
C VAL A 207 -11.77 -7.67 -3.34
N PRO A 208 -11.70 -7.61 -4.69
CA PRO A 208 -12.85 -7.18 -5.50
C PRO A 208 -14.05 -8.15 -5.37
N SER A 209 -13.79 -9.45 -5.55
CA SER A 209 -14.74 -10.53 -5.28
C SER A 209 -13.98 -11.81 -4.89
N PHE A 210 -14.63 -12.71 -4.17
CA PHE A 210 -14.02 -14.00 -3.85
C PHE A 210 -13.94 -14.91 -5.10
N GLU A 211 -14.88 -14.78 -6.03
CA GLU A 211 -14.87 -15.50 -7.31
C GLU A 211 -13.63 -15.15 -8.14
N ALA A 212 -13.30 -13.86 -8.26
CA ALA A 212 -12.07 -13.42 -8.94
C ALA A 212 -10.84 -13.94 -8.20
N LEU A 213 -10.80 -13.79 -6.87
CA LEU A 213 -9.65 -14.22 -6.06
C LEU A 213 -9.34 -15.72 -6.21
N VAL A 214 -10.36 -16.59 -6.21
CA VAL A 214 -10.11 -18.04 -6.35
C VAL A 214 -9.76 -18.48 -7.77
N SER A 215 -9.99 -17.62 -8.77
CA SER A 215 -9.62 -17.84 -10.17
C SER A 215 -8.18 -17.43 -10.49
N GLU A 216 -7.55 -16.63 -9.63
CA GLU A 216 -6.14 -16.26 -9.75
C GLU A 216 -5.23 -17.45 -9.38
N ASN A 217 -4.03 -17.46 -9.95
CA ASN A 217 -2.86 -18.20 -9.42
C ASN A 217 -1.92 -17.18 -8.76
N TRP A 218 -1.02 -17.62 -7.87
CA TRP A 218 -0.18 -16.69 -7.12
C TRP A 218 0.63 -15.75 -8.02
N GLU A 219 1.26 -16.28 -9.07
CA GLU A 219 2.22 -15.53 -9.86
C GLU A 219 1.60 -14.45 -10.75
N ASP A 220 0.34 -14.66 -11.16
CA ASP A 220 -0.46 -13.65 -11.87
C ASP A 220 -1.45 -12.94 -10.93
N SER A 221 -1.35 -13.20 -9.62
CA SER A 221 -2.28 -12.64 -8.66
C SER A 221 -2.06 -11.14 -8.54
N SER A 222 -3.17 -10.44 -8.37
CA SER A 222 -3.14 -9.00 -8.13
C SER A 222 -2.40 -8.63 -6.85
N VAL A 223 -2.26 -9.58 -5.92
CA VAL A 223 -1.53 -9.41 -4.65
C VAL A 223 -0.02 -9.53 -4.85
N ALA A 224 0.44 -10.56 -5.55
CA ALA A 224 1.86 -10.74 -5.82
C ALA A 224 2.41 -9.58 -6.66
N ASP A 225 1.67 -9.19 -7.71
CA ASP A 225 2.01 -8.04 -8.55
C ASP A 225 2.11 -6.75 -7.72
N PHE A 226 1.12 -6.48 -6.86
CA PHE A 226 1.15 -5.33 -5.97
C PHE A 226 2.40 -5.34 -5.08
N LEU A 227 2.70 -6.47 -4.43
CA LEU A 227 3.81 -6.56 -3.49
C LEU A 227 5.18 -6.47 -4.18
N ASP A 228 5.34 -7.04 -5.38
CA ASP A 228 6.60 -6.98 -6.16
C ASP A 228 6.87 -5.57 -6.67
N ARG A 229 5.84 -4.84 -7.13
CA ARG A 229 5.98 -3.51 -7.74
C ARG A 229 6.03 -2.35 -6.76
N THR A 230 5.42 -2.49 -5.59
CA THR A 230 5.16 -1.34 -4.74
C THR A 230 6.39 -0.92 -3.94
N LYS A 231 6.82 0.32 -4.16
CA LYS A 231 7.73 1.06 -3.28
C LYS A 231 6.93 1.97 -2.36
N PHE A 232 7.12 1.85 -1.06
CA PHE A 232 6.52 2.76 -0.09
C PHE A 232 7.52 3.79 0.41
N LEU A 233 7.03 5.02 0.62
CA LEU A 233 7.66 5.98 1.53
C LEU A 233 6.84 6.01 2.83
N LEU A 234 7.36 5.35 3.86
CA LEU A 234 6.76 5.25 5.18
C LEU A 234 7.12 6.48 6.00
N LEU A 235 6.11 7.16 6.55
CA LEU A 235 6.27 8.38 7.36
C LEU A 235 5.72 8.11 8.74
N VAL A 236 6.62 8.01 9.72
CA VAL A 236 6.30 7.49 11.05
C VAL A 236 6.05 8.66 12.00
N PHE A 237 4.91 8.60 12.69
CA PHE A 237 4.55 9.50 13.79
C PHE A 237 4.25 8.68 15.03
N ASN A 238 4.64 9.17 16.20
CA ASN A 238 4.29 8.59 17.49
C ASN A 238 3.27 9.49 18.20
N ASP A 239 2.09 8.94 18.46
CA ASP A 239 0.95 9.64 19.05
C ASP A 239 0.82 9.23 20.52
N LEU A 240 1.18 10.17 21.41
CA LEU A 240 1.14 10.04 22.87
C LEU A 240 -0.13 10.65 23.48
N ASN A 241 -1.17 10.88 22.66
CA ASN A 241 -2.46 11.35 23.17
C ASN A 241 -3.16 10.27 23.98
N ASP A 242 -3.84 10.72 25.04
CA ASP A 242 -4.62 9.86 25.92
C ASP A 242 -5.94 9.42 25.28
N LYS A 243 -6.46 8.29 25.75
CA LYS A 243 -7.82 7.84 25.41
C LYS A 243 -8.82 8.79 26.08
N GLN A 244 -9.77 9.30 25.32
CA GLN A 244 -10.79 10.18 25.88
C GLN A 244 -11.65 9.43 26.90
N PRO A 245 -11.88 10.00 28.10
CA PRO A 245 -12.73 9.39 29.11
C PRO A 245 -14.10 9.02 28.55
N GLY A 246 -14.53 7.77 28.78
CA GLY A 246 -15.83 7.27 28.34
C GLY A 246 -16.00 7.07 26.82
N LYS A 247 -14.95 7.23 26.01
CA LYS A 247 -15.02 7.04 24.55
C LYS A 247 -13.96 6.05 24.05
N ASN A 248 -14.23 5.44 22.90
CA ASN A 248 -13.25 4.60 22.18
C ASN A 248 -12.38 5.41 21.20
N THR A 249 -12.24 6.71 21.44
CA THR A 249 -11.44 7.63 20.63
C THR A 249 -10.34 8.26 21.46
N TYR A 250 -9.25 8.65 20.83
CA TYR A 250 -8.13 9.34 21.47
C TYR A 250 -8.28 10.84 21.29
N GLU A 251 -7.59 11.62 22.12
CA GLU A 251 -7.32 13.02 21.82
C GLU A 251 -6.51 13.13 20.51
N THR A 252 -6.54 14.32 19.92
CA THR A 252 -5.80 14.62 18.69
C THR A 252 -5.02 15.92 18.87
N ASN A 253 -4.41 16.11 20.05
CA ASN A 253 -3.57 17.27 20.31
C ASN A 253 -2.28 17.14 19.48
N PRO A 254 -2.00 18.05 18.52
CA PRO A 254 -0.79 18.01 17.71
C PRO A 254 0.50 18.18 18.51
N GLU A 255 0.46 18.73 19.73
CA GLU A 255 1.62 18.83 20.63
C GLU A 255 2.07 17.46 21.14
N LYS A 256 1.16 16.48 21.20
CA LYS A 256 1.42 15.10 21.67
C LYS A 256 1.66 14.11 20.52
N ILE A 257 1.83 14.59 19.29
CA ILE A 257 2.09 13.74 18.12
C ILE A 257 3.44 14.12 17.54
N PHE A 258 4.40 13.21 17.59
CA PHE A 258 5.80 13.48 17.26
C PHE A 258 6.18 12.82 15.95
N PHE A 259 6.88 13.55 15.09
CA PHE A 259 7.49 12.96 13.90
C PHE A 259 8.71 12.13 14.31
N VAL A 260 8.74 10.87 13.87
CA VAL A 260 9.80 9.92 14.18
C VAL A 260 10.80 9.86 13.03
N GLY A 261 10.31 9.78 11.79
CA GLY A 261 11.19 9.70 10.63
C GLY A 261 10.48 9.24 9.35
N ALA A 262 11.29 9.06 8.32
CA ALA A 262 10.86 8.64 6.99
C ALA A 262 11.70 7.46 6.52
N LYS A 263 11.11 6.47 5.85
CA LYS A 263 11.85 5.33 5.34
C LYS A 263 11.24 4.80 4.06
N PHE A 264 12.09 4.55 3.06
CA PHE A 264 11.70 3.78 1.90
C PHE A 264 11.65 2.29 2.24
N TRP A 265 10.60 1.62 1.80
CA TRP A 265 10.43 0.20 1.99
C TRP A 265 9.66 -0.42 0.82
N ASN A 266 10.20 -1.50 0.29
CA ASN A 266 9.49 -2.41 -0.62
C ASN A 266 9.61 -3.81 0.00
N MET A 267 8.65 -4.67 -0.30
CA MET A 267 8.68 -6.02 0.27
C MET A 267 9.85 -6.82 -0.34
N PRO A 268 10.67 -7.50 0.49
CA PRO A 268 11.69 -8.40 -0.02
C PRO A 268 11.09 -9.53 -0.85
N ALA A 269 11.75 -9.92 -1.95
CA ALA A 269 11.28 -11.01 -2.80
C ALA A 269 11.10 -12.33 -2.03
N SER A 270 11.98 -12.60 -1.05
CA SER A 270 11.87 -13.75 -0.16
C SER A 270 10.56 -13.78 0.64
N ASP A 271 10.06 -12.62 1.06
CA ASP A 271 8.83 -12.50 1.83
C ASP A 271 7.59 -12.62 0.93
N ILE A 272 7.67 -12.08 -0.29
CA ILE A 272 6.62 -12.22 -1.32
C ILE A 272 6.43 -13.69 -1.67
N TYR A 273 7.49 -14.36 -2.13
CA TYR A 273 7.41 -15.73 -2.66
C TYR A 273 7.50 -16.81 -1.57
N GLY A 274 7.73 -16.44 -0.31
CA GLY A 274 7.71 -17.33 0.84
C GLY A 274 6.42 -17.17 1.68
N PRO A 275 6.47 -16.46 2.83
CA PRO A 275 5.34 -16.37 3.76
C PRO A 275 4.08 -15.76 3.16
N CYS A 276 4.18 -14.73 2.30
CA CYS A 276 2.99 -14.13 1.68
C CYS A 276 2.28 -15.13 0.75
N LYS A 277 3.04 -15.80 -0.13
CA LYS A 277 2.52 -16.88 -0.99
C LYS A 277 1.85 -17.98 -0.18
N ALA A 278 2.51 -18.47 0.87
CA ALA A 278 1.99 -19.55 1.71
C ALA A 278 0.63 -19.20 2.36
N VAL A 279 0.50 -17.97 2.89
CA VAL A 279 -0.79 -17.53 3.45
C VAL A 279 -1.86 -17.40 2.37
N TRP A 280 -1.51 -16.79 1.23
CA TRP A 280 -2.45 -16.60 0.12
C TRP A 280 -2.98 -17.94 -0.38
N GLU A 281 -2.11 -18.92 -0.64
CA GLU A 281 -2.50 -20.26 -1.12
C GLU A 281 -3.43 -20.97 -0.12
N SER A 282 -3.08 -20.91 1.17
CA SER A 282 -3.91 -21.48 2.25
C SER A 282 -5.30 -20.85 2.30
N ASP A 283 -5.41 -19.52 2.27
CA ASP A 283 -6.69 -18.84 2.43
C ASP A 283 -7.55 -18.93 1.15
N VAL A 284 -6.93 -18.95 -0.03
CA VAL A 284 -7.62 -19.23 -1.30
C VAL A 284 -8.15 -20.66 -1.33
N ASP A 285 -7.39 -21.64 -0.85
CA ASP A 285 -7.85 -23.02 -0.73
C ASP A 285 -9.05 -23.16 0.22
N LYS A 286 -9.06 -22.46 1.36
CA LYS A 286 -10.21 -22.40 2.26
C LYS A 286 -11.46 -21.82 1.59
N LEU A 287 -11.30 -20.75 0.80
CA LEU A 287 -12.40 -20.19 0.01
C LEU A 287 -12.96 -21.22 -1.00
N LYS A 288 -12.08 -21.94 -1.70
CA LYS A 288 -12.45 -23.00 -2.66
C LYS A 288 -13.19 -24.17 -2.01
N LYS A 289 -12.77 -24.58 -0.80
CA LYS A 289 -13.31 -25.74 -0.06
C LYS A 289 -14.50 -25.41 0.85
N GLY A 290 -14.89 -24.15 0.95
CA GLY A 290 -15.89 -23.65 1.89
C GLY A 290 -15.24 -23.21 3.20
N VAL A 291 -15.21 -21.89 3.40
CA VAL A 291 -14.68 -21.25 4.62
C VAL A 291 -15.48 -21.69 5.85
N GLU A 292 -14.81 -21.94 6.96
CA GLU A 292 -15.50 -22.23 8.22
C GLU A 292 -15.87 -20.94 8.92
N LEU A 293 -17.14 -20.80 9.29
CA LEU A 293 -17.66 -19.63 10.00
C LEU A 293 -18.26 -20.05 11.33
N THR A 294 -17.72 -19.52 12.42
CA THR A 294 -18.19 -19.84 13.78
C THR A 294 -19.03 -18.70 14.33
N TYR A 295 -20.30 -18.96 14.58
CA TYR A 295 -21.19 -18.04 15.26
C TYR A 295 -20.91 -18.06 16.77
N THR A 296 -20.58 -16.90 17.34
CA THR A 296 -20.38 -16.72 18.78
C THR A 296 -21.10 -15.46 19.27
N LYS A 297 -21.35 -15.37 20.57
CA LYS A 297 -21.82 -14.16 21.24
C LYS A 297 -20.81 -13.77 22.31
N ASP A 298 -20.49 -12.49 22.41
CA ASP A 298 -19.71 -12.00 23.55
C ASP A 298 -20.59 -11.87 24.81
N SER A 299 -19.98 -11.48 25.93
CA SER A 299 -20.67 -11.31 27.21
C SER A 299 -21.79 -10.25 27.19
N SER A 300 -21.79 -9.36 26.19
CA SER A 300 -22.85 -8.36 25.99
C SER A 300 -24.00 -8.88 25.11
N GLY A 301 -23.92 -10.13 24.65
CA GLY A 301 -24.88 -10.73 23.72
C GLY A 301 -24.66 -10.32 22.26
N LYS A 302 -23.61 -9.53 21.97
CA LYS A 302 -23.30 -9.10 20.61
C LYS A 302 -22.74 -10.26 19.81
N VAL A 303 -23.30 -10.48 18.63
CA VAL A 303 -22.85 -11.54 17.72
C VAL A 303 -21.48 -11.22 17.14
N LYS A 304 -20.61 -12.23 17.13
CA LYS A 304 -19.29 -12.21 16.50
C LYS A 304 -19.13 -13.47 15.66
N ILE A 305 -18.84 -13.27 14.38
CA ILE A 305 -18.54 -14.37 13.46
C ILE A 305 -17.02 -14.48 13.33
N LEU A 306 -16.49 -15.65 13.67
CA LEU A 306 -15.08 -15.99 13.47
C LEU A 306 -14.94 -16.76 12.16
N ASN A 307 -13.75 -16.72 11.56
CA ASN A 307 -13.41 -17.53 10.39
C ASN A 307 -12.08 -18.28 10.62
N ASN A 308 -11.77 -19.21 9.73
CA ASN A 308 -10.54 -20.00 9.76
C ASN A 308 -9.41 -19.46 8.85
N PHE A 309 -9.46 -18.20 8.43
CA PHE A 309 -8.33 -17.58 7.70
C PHE A 309 -7.08 -17.49 8.58
N ILE A 310 -5.91 -17.43 7.95
CA ILE A 310 -4.65 -17.34 8.67
C ILE A 310 -4.61 -16.04 9.49
N LYS A 311 -4.22 -16.16 10.76
CA LYS A 311 -4.06 -15.02 11.66
C LYS A 311 -2.71 -14.35 11.42
N PRO A 312 -2.65 -13.01 11.46
CA PRO A 312 -1.40 -12.29 11.28
C PRO A 312 -0.43 -12.55 12.44
N SER A 313 0.85 -12.69 12.10
CA SER A 313 1.98 -12.72 13.04
C SER A 313 3.22 -12.17 12.34
N LEU A 314 4.41 -12.29 12.95
CA LEU A 314 5.65 -11.93 12.26
C LEU A 314 5.94 -12.88 11.08
N GLU A 315 5.60 -14.16 11.25
CA GLU A 315 5.78 -15.23 10.25
C GLU A 315 4.64 -15.23 9.22
N ASN A 316 3.40 -14.99 9.66
CA ASN A 316 2.24 -14.84 8.79
C ASN A 316 2.08 -13.37 8.40
N VAL A 317 2.97 -12.94 7.50
CA VAL A 317 3.12 -11.56 7.05
C VAL A 317 1.84 -11.01 6.41
N LEU A 318 1.19 -11.81 5.58
CA LEU A 318 -0.05 -11.48 4.89
C LEU A 318 -1.26 -12.04 5.68
N HIS A 319 -2.43 -11.41 5.57
CA HIS A 319 -3.70 -12.00 6.03
C HIS A 319 -4.93 -11.36 5.38
N LEU A 320 -6.03 -12.13 5.31
CA LEU A 320 -7.36 -11.60 5.02
C LEU A 320 -8.01 -11.03 6.28
N ARG A 321 -8.54 -9.81 6.16
CA ARG A 321 -9.32 -9.18 7.22
C ARG A 321 -10.44 -8.31 6.63
N PRO A 322 -11.59 -8.16 7.32
CA PRO A 322 -12.70 -7.34 6.82
C PRO A 322 -12.23 -5.96 6.35
N GLY A 323 -12.56 -5.63 5.10
CA GLY A 323 -12.21 -4.35 4.48
C GLY A 323 -13.29 -3.27 4.67
N ALA A 324 -14.49 -3.68 5.12
CA ALA A 324 -15.67 -2.84 5.31
C ALA A 324 -15.84 -2.45 6.79
N SER A 325 -16.48 -1.29 7.03
CA SER A 325 -16.73 -0.77 8.39
C SER A 325 -17.82 -1.53 9.16
N LYS A 326 -18.73 -2.21 8.44
CA LYS A 326 -19.80 -3.03 9.01
C LYS A 326 -19.73 -4.43 8.44
N SER A 327 -19.98 -5.43 9.29
CA SER A 327 -20.10 -6.81 8.85
C SER A 327 -21.45 -7.05 8.17
N GLN A 328 -21.46 -7.91 7.15
CA GLN A 328 -22.66 -8.37 6.46
C GLN A 328 -22.42 -9.81 5.99
N TYR A 329 -23.40 -10.69 6.18
CA TYR A 329 -23.33 -12.13 5.88
C TYR A 329 -24.51 -12.61 5.01
N ASN A 330 -25.19 -11.68 4.35
CA ASN A 330 -26.26 -11.93 3.39
C ASN A 330 -26.03 -11.11 2.11
N ALA A 331 -26.86 -11.34 1.08
CA ALA A 331 -26.78 -10.59 -0.16
C ALA A 331 -26.95 -9.08 0.06
N PRO A 332 -26.36 -8.22 -0.79
CA PRO A 332 -26.59 -6.78 -0.74
C PRO A 332 -28.08 -6.42 -0.84
N TYR A 333 -28.52 -5.44 -0.05
CA TYR A 333 -29.94 -5.05 0.02
C TYR A 333 -30.09 -3.56 0.32
N TYR A 334 -31.28 -3.00 0.08
CA TYR A 334 -31.62 -1.64 0.47
C TYR A 334 -32.25 -1.62 1.87
N LYS A 335 -31.75 -0.74 2.74
CA LYS A 335 -32.32 -0.46 4.05
C LYS A 335 -32.85 0.97 4.07
N THR A 336 -34.12 1.14 4.43
CA THR A 336 -34.66 2.48 4.75
C THR A 336 -34.25 2.86 6.17
N ILE A 337 -33.66 4.04 6.32
CA ILE A 337 -33.43 4.66 7.63
C ILE A 337 -34.14 6.01 7.68
N ILE A 338 -34.46 6.48 8.88
CA ILE A 338 -34.93 7.84 9.10
C ILE A 338 -33.73 8.67 9.57
N GLU A 339 -33.34 9.66 8.78
CA GLU A 339 -32.26 10.59 9.10
C GLU A 339 -32.83 12.02 9.05
N ASN A 340 -32.79 12.73 10.17
CA ASN A 340 -33.40 14.07 10.33
C ASN A 340 -34.89 14.13 9.92
N GLY A 341 -35.66 13.10 10.29
CA GLY A 341 -37.10 13.03 9.99
C GLY A 341 -37.45 12.71 8.54
N LYS A 342 -36.46 12.44 7.68
CA LYS A 342 -36.66 12.04 6.27
C LYS A 342 -36.26 10.59 6.05
N GLU A 343 -37.06 9.88 5.27
CA GLU A 343 -36.71 8.54 4.81
C GLU A 343 -35.55 8.61 3.81
N LYS A 344 -34.56 7.76 4.04
CA LYS A 344 -33.40 7.60 3.17
C LYS A 344 -33.15 6.13 2.92
N LYS A 345 -33.14 5.74 1.65
CA LYS A 345 -32.74 4.40 1.21
C LYS A 345 -31.21 4.32 1.15
N ILE A 346 -30.63 3.41 1.92
CA ILE A 346 -29.19 3.15 1.92
C ILE A 346 -28.96 1.76 1.33
N TYR A 347 -28.04 1.67 0.38
CA TYR A 347 -27.59 0.40 -0.18
C TYR A 347 -26.53 -0.24 0.73
N MET A 348 -26.86 -1.39 1.32
CA MET A 348 -25.98 -2.16 2.19
C MET A 348 -25.19 -3.17 1.35
N ASN A 349 -23.91 -2.88 1.09
CA ASN A 349 -23.04 -3.69 0.21
C ASN A 349 -21.66 -3.93 0.84
N ASN A 350 -21.67 -4.53 2.03
CA ASN A 350 -20.47 -4.86 2.80
C ASN A 350 -20.11 -6.36 2.73
N SER A 351 -20.87 -7.18 2.02
CA SER A 351 -20.61 -8.61 1.80
C SER A 351 -20.19 -8.91 0.37
N SER A 352 -19.57 -10.07 0.17
CA SER A 352 -19.30 -10.63 -1.15
C SER A 352 -19.70 -12.10 -1.16
N LYS A 353 -20.11 -12.59 -2.33
CA LYS A 353 -20.58 -13.95 -2.51
C LYS A 353 -19.39 -14.90 -2.48
N LEU A 354 -19.50 -15.97 -1.69
CA LEU A 354 -18.50 -17.03 -1.59
C LEU A 354 -18.59 -17.96 -2.81
N PRO A 355 -17.45 -18.45 -3.33
CA PRO A 355 -17.42 -19.40 -4.44
C PRO A 355 -17.87 -20.80 -4.02
N CYS A 356 -17.78 -21.12 -2.72
CA CYS A 356 -18.28 -22.34 -2.11
C CYS A 356 -19.05 -21.98 -0.84
N ASN A 357 -20.15 -22.68 -0.57
CA ASN A 357 -20.92 -22.44 0.66
C ASN A 357 -20.03 -22.61 1.89
N SER A 358 -20.16 -21.68 2.83
CA SER A 358 -19.47 -21.72 4.11
C SER A 358 -19.95 -22.88 4.98
N LYS A 359 -19.02 -23.40 5.79
CA LYS A 359 -19.28 -24.43 6.78
C LYS A 359 -19.55 -23.76 8.12
N TRP A 360 -20.82 -23.65 8.47
CA TRP A 360 -21.22 -22.97 9.69
C TRP A 360 -21.06 -23.85 10.94
N ILE A 361 -20.48 -23.28 11.99
CA ILE A 361 -20.36 -23.87 13.31
C ILE A 361 -21.19 -23.02 14.28
N ASN A 362 -22.08 -23.67 15.04
CA ASN A 362 -22.94 -23.05 16.05
C ASN A 362 -23.89 -21.94 15.54
N ARG A 363 -24.18 -21.88 14.23
CA ARG A 363 -25.18 -20.96 13.69
C ARG A 363 -26.61 -21.43 14.05
N PRO A 364 -27.41 -20.63 14.76
CA PRO A 364 -28.79 -20.97 15.07
C PRO A 364 -29.66 -21.06 13.80
N GLU A 365 -30.64 -21.96 13.79
CA GLU A 365 -31.56 -22.13 12.66
C GLU A 365 -32.32 -20.84 12.32
N ALA A 366 -32.78 -20.13 13.36
CA ALA A 366 -33.52 -18.87 13.23
C ALA A 366 -32.71 -17.70 12.64
N GLU A 367 -31.39 -17.86 12.46
CA GLU A 367 -30.46 -16.81 12.04
C GLU A 367 -29.97 -17.00 10.60
N LYS A 368 -30.43 -18.05 9.88
CA LYS A 368 -29.96 -18.41 8.53
C LYS A 368 -30.23 -17.34 7.46
N ASP A 369 -31.28 -16.54 7.62
CA ASP A 369 -31.61 -15.46 6.68
C ASP A 369 -30.66 -14.25 6.81
N ILE A 370 -30.05 -14.07 7.98
CA ILE A 370 -29.11 -12.98 8.27
C ILE A 370 -27.67 -13.43 8.01
N TYR A 371 -27.35 -14.67 8.40
CA TYR A 371 -26.04 -15.30 8.27
C TYR A 371 -26.13 -16.44 7.26
N THR A 372 -26.15 -16.08 5.98
CA THR A 372 -26.37 -17.02 4.87
C THR A 372 -25.15 -17.91 4.59
N ASP A 373 -25.36 -19.01 3.87
CA ASP A 373 -24.27 -19.95 3.52
C ASP A 373 -23.29 -19.36 2.50
N ASN A 374 -23.76 -18.49 1.62
CA ASN A 374 -23.06 -18.08 0.41
C ASN A 374 -22.55 -16.63 0.44
N TYR A 375 -22.65 -15.91 1.56
CA TYR A 375 -22.08 -14.57 1.72
C TYR A 375 -21.26 -14.44 2.99
N MET A 376 -20.14 -13.72 2.88
CA MET A 376 -19.42 -13.21 4.04
C MET A 376 -18.99 -11.76 3.82
N VAL A 377 -18.56 -11.10 4.89
CA VAL A 377 -18.09 -9.71 4.82
C VAL A 377 -16.94 -9.58 3.81
N LYS A 378 -16.94 -8.50 3.02
CA LYS A 378 -15.85 -8.17 2.08
C LYS A 378 -14.52 -8.15 2.81
N GLN A 379 -13.55 -8.88 2.28
CA GLN A 379 -12.20 -8.89 2.82
C GLN A 379 -11.30 -7.90 2.08
N ALA A 380 -10.15 -7.64 2.69
CA ALA A 380 -9.02 -6.99 2.08
C ALA A 380 -7.76 -7.74 2.51
N TRP A 381 -6.68 -7.55 1.76
CA TRP A 381 -5.34 -7.99 2.11
C TRP A 381 -4.65 -6.93 2.97
N TRP A 382 -4.04 -7.42 4.05
CA TRP A 382 -3.36 -6.62 5.04
C TRP A 382 -2.02 -7.25 5.37
N LEU A 383 -1.04 -6.42 5.70
CA LEU A 383 0.20 -6.88 6.30
C LEU A 383 0.09 -6.87 7.83
N SER A 384 0.71 -7.86 8.45
CA SER A 384 0.83 -7.96 9.89
C SER A 384 1.46 -6.69 10.46
N LYS A 385 0.89 -6.19 11.56
CA LYS A 385 1.43 -5.01 12.22
C LYS A 385 2.80 -5.33 12.82
N ASP A 386 2.99 -6.53 13.35
CA ASP A 386 4.25 -6.94 13.98
C ASP A 386 5.36 -6.99 12.92
N TYR A 387 5.05 -7.51 11.74
CA TYR A 387 5.96 -7.48 10.60
C TYR A 387 6.31 -6.05 10.16
N ILE A 388 5.31 -5.15 10.02
CA ILE A 388 5.55 -3.76 9.63
C ILE A 388 6.36 -3.01 10.70
N PHE A 389 6.18 -3.34 11.98
CA PHE A 389 6.97 -2.77 13.07
C PHE A 389 8.46 -3.06 12.87
N GLU A 390 8.80 -4.30 12.53
CA GLU A 390 10.18 -4.70 12.27
C GLU A 390 10.82 -3.93 11.11
N GLN A 391 10.02 -3.47 10.14
CA GLN A 391 10.52 -2.68 9.00
C GLN A 391 10.86 -1.24 9.37
N ILE A 392 10.35 -0.72 10.49
CA ILE A 392 10.53 0.67 10.92
C ILE A 392 11.24 0.82 12.27
N LYS A 393 11.57 -0.30 12.94
CA LYS A 393 12.15 -0.30 14.29
C LYS A 393 13.46 0.48 14.40
N ASP A 394 14.22 0.55 13.31
CA ASP A 394 15.47 1.30 13.21
C ASP A 394 15.28 2.81 13.29
N LEU A 395 14.08 3.32 13.03
CA LEU A 395 13.73 4.74 13.21
C LEU A 395 13.42 5.10 14.68
N LEU A 396 13.21 4.11 15.56
CA LEU A 396 12.79 4.33 16.96
C LEU A 396 13.95 4.40 17.95
N ARG A 397 15.18 4.56 17.45
CA ARG A 397 16.43 4.51 18.23
C ARG A 397 16.72 5.78 19.00
#